data_AF-A0A258KXC9-F1
#
_entry.id   AF-A0A258KXC9-F1
#
_cell.length_a   1.000
_cell.length_b   1.000
_cell.length_c   1.000
_cell.angle_alpha   90.00
_cell.angle_beta   90.00
_cell.angle_gamma   90.00
#
_symmetry.space_group_name_H-M   'P 1'
#
loop_
_entity.id
_entity.type
_entity.pdbx_description
1 polymer ?
#
loop_
_entity_poly.entity_id
_entity_poly.type
_entity_poly.pdbx_seq_one_letter_code
_entity_poly.pdbx_strand_id
1 'polypeptide(L)'
;MNHIAIKHVMFMTSLSRAQVYIMERANHLPNRKLRSDTRGVWLQDDICAWMQTCLDTQRLHKLCPNTTVNLADRFITKKELIKLVNMSAPTILQQEIAGTFPSRVKITKTRVGWFYREIIDWLAARPSVH
;
A
#
# COMPACT_ATOMS: atom_id res chain seq x y z
N MET A 1 6.24 -14.26 -16.26
CA MET A 1 6.90 -13.18 -15.50
C MET A 1 6.41 -11.84 -16.01
N ASN A 2 5.51 -11.20 -15.27
CA ASN A 2 4.98 -9.89 -15.63
C ASN A 2 5.94 -8.81 -15.14
N HIS A 3 6.34 -7.93 -16.06
CA HIS A 3 7.22 -6.82 -15.77
C HIS A 3 6.42 -5.52 -15.69
N ILE A 4 6.67 -4.71 -14.67
CA ILE A 4 5.98 -3.45 -14.44
C ILE A 4 6.96 -2.27 -14.51
N ALA A 5 6.51 -1.19 -15.13
CA ALA A 5 7.28 0.04 -15.22
C ALA A 5 7.18 0.85 -13.91
N ILE A 6 8.12 1.78 -13.71
CA ILE A 6 8.16 2.62 -12.50
C ILE A 6 6.84 3.34 -12.19
N LYS A 7 6.09 3.76 -13.23
CA LYS A 7 4.77 4.41 -13.05
C LYS A 7 3.80 3.49 -12.30
N HIS A 8 3.85 2.20 -12.58
CA HIS A 8 2.99 1.21 -11.93
C HIS A 8 3.48 0.92 -10.50
N VAL A 9 4.80 0.82 -10.30
CA VAL A 9 5.39 0.68 -8.95
C VAL A 9 4.97 1.86 -8.06
N MET A 10 5.06 3.08 -8.56
CA MET A 10 4.59 4.27 -7.84
C MET A 10 3.10 4.21 -7.51
N PHE A 11 2.28 3.73 -8.44
CA PHE A 11 0.84 3.58 -8.23
C PHE A 11 0.50 2.55 -7.14
N MET A 12 1.14 1.37 -7.17
CA MET A 12 0.92 0.31 -6.20
C MET A 12 1.42 0.69 -4.80
N THR A 13 2.60 1.32 -4.72
CA THR A 13 3.27 1.60 -3.44
C THR A 13 2.93 2.97 -2.85
N SER A 14 2.24 3.84 -3.60
CA SER A 14 2.03 5.25 -3.24
C SER A 14 3.32 6.06 -3.02
N LEU A 15 4.48 5.54 -3.45
CA LEU A 15 5.78 6.19 -3.34
C LEU A 15 6.03 7.14 -4.51
N SER A 16 6.82 8.20 -4.27
CA SER A 16 7.33 9.02 -5.36
C SER A 16 8.44 8.28 -6.13
N ARG A 17 8.68 8.67 -7.39
CA ARG A 17 9.80 8.15 -8.20
C ARG A 17 11.13 8.19 -7.45
N ALA A 18 11.43 9.31 -6.80
CA ALA A 18 12.65 9.47 -6.03
C ALA A 18 12.74 8.48 -4.87
N GLN A 19 11.63 8.25 -4.16
CA GLN A 19 11.59 7.29 -3.06
C GLN A 19 11.76 5.85 -3.54
N VAL A 20 11.17 5.48 -4.69
CA VAL A 20 11.39 4.16 -5.28
C VAL A 20 12.88 3.92 -5.51
N TYR A 21 13.59 4.86 -6.12
CA TYR A 21 15.03 4.73 -6.34
C TYR A 21 15.87 4.76 -5.05
N ILE A 22 15.51 5.59 -4.07
CA ILE A 22 16.19 5.61 -2.77
C ILE A 22 16.04 4.26 -2.07
N MET A 23 14.84 3.67 -2.09
CA MET A 23 14.58 2.39 -1.46
C MET A 23 15.23 1.22 -2.19
N GLU A 24 15.25 1.24 -3.52
CA GLU A 24 15.99 0.30 -4.35
C GLU A 24 17.47 0.32 -3.95
N ARG A 25 18.10 1.51 -3.91
CA ARG A 25 19.51 1.65 -3.51
C ARG A 25 19.79 1.23 -2.06
N ALA A 26 18.78 1.30 -1.19
CA ALA A 26 18.85 0.86 0.19
C ALA A 26 18.50 -0.62 0.40
N ASN A 27 18.25 -1.40 -0.68
CA ASN A 27 17.79 -2.79 -0.63
C ASN A 27 16.49 -3.01 0.16
N HIS A 28 15.66 -1.97 0.28
CA HIS A 28 14.36 -2.05 0.93
C HIS A 28 13.21 -2.22 -0.06
N LEU A 29 13.47 -2.09 -1.35
CA LEU A 29 12.52 -2.34 -2.43
C LEU A 29 13.22 -3.25 -3.46
N PRO A 30 12.52 -4.22 -4.07
CA PRO A 30 13.10 -5.12 -5.06
C PRO A 30 13.91 -4.40 -6.16
N ASN A 31 15.04 -5.00 -6.54
CA ASN A 31 15.91 -4.43 -7.57
C ASN A 31 15.26 -4.51 -8.95
N ARG A 32 15.40 -3.45 -9.75
CA ARG A 32 14.87 -3.46 -11.11
C ARG A 32 15.72 -4.36 -12.01
N LYS A 33 15.06 -5.09 -12.89
CA LYS A 33 15.69 -5.78 -14.02
C LYS A 33 15.87 -4.80 -15.17
N LEU A 34 17.04 -4.82 -15.80
CA LEU A 34 17.29 -4.01 -16.98
C LEU A 34 16.68 -4.73 -18.19
N ARG A 35 15.69 -4.11 -18.84
CA ARG A 35 15.10 -4.61 -20.10
C ARG A 35 15.76 -3.98 -21.34
N SER A 36 16.44 -2.85 -21.14
CA SER A 36 17.27 -2.10 -22.09
C SER A 36 18.20 -1.19 -21.29
N ASP A 37 19.23 -0.62 -21.91
CA ASP A 37 20.22 0.25 -21.25
C ASP A 37 19.62 1.44 -20.49
N THR A 38 18.39 1.86 -20.82
CA THR A 38 17.73 3.03 -20.22
C THR A 38 16.47 2.71 -19.41
N ARG A 39 15.81 1.55 -19.62
CA ARG A 39 14.53 1.22 -18.97
C ARG A 39 14.68 0.03 -18.02
N GLY A 40 14.76 0.35 -16.74
CA GLY A 40 14.56 -0.62 -15.67
C GLY A 40 13.08 -0.97 -15.48
N VAL A 41 12.80 -2.25 -15.31
CA VAL A 41 11.47 -2.81 -15.03
C VAL A 41 11.53 -3.62 -13.75
N TRP A 42 10.45 -3.66 -12.99
CA TRP A 42 10.35 -4.51 -11.81
C TRP A 42 9.56 -5.77 -12.14
N LEU A 43 9.86 -6.88 -11.48
CA LEU A 43 8.93 -8.00 -11.50
C LEU A 43 7.72 -7.65 -10.66
N GLN A 44 6.55 -7.89 -11.20
CA GLN A 44 5.30 -7.75 -10.47
C GLN A 44 5.31 -8.59 -9.19
N ASP A 45 5.72 -9.85 -9.30
CA ASP A 45 5.69 -10.80 -8.19
C ASP A 45 6.57 -10.33 -7.02
N ASP A 46 7.75 -9.77 -7.32
CA ASP A 46 8.65 -9.21 -6.30
C ASP A 46 8.01 -8.01 -5.58
N ILE A 47 7.34 -7.12 -6.34
CA ILE A 47 6.68 -5.94 -5.75
C ILE A 47 5.46 -6.36 -4.93
N CYS A 48 4.66 -7.32 -5.39
CA CYS A 48 3.56 -7.87 -4.62
C CYS A 48 4.04 -8.55 -3.34
N ALA A 49 5.10 -9.37 -3.41
CA ALA A 49 5.69 -10.03 -2.25
C ALA A 49 6.24 -9.01 -1.23
N TRP A 50 6.86 -7.94 -1.71
CA TRP A 50 7.30 -6.84 -0.86
C TRP A 50 6.12 -6.11 -0.19
N MET A 51 5.08 -5.78 -0.94
CA MET A 51 3.86 -5.17 -0.38
C MET A 51 3.20 -6.08 0.65
N GLN A 52 3.18 -7.39 0.39
CA GLN A 52 2.71 -8.40 1.33
C GLN A 52 3.54 -8.38 2.61
N THR A 53 4.86 -8.28 2.51
CA THR A 53 5.75 -8.15 3.68
C THR A 53 5.45 -6.88 4.50
N CYS A 54 5.14 -5.76 3.83
CA CYS A 54 4.71 -4.54 4.52
C CYS A 54 3.39 -4.73 5.28
N LEU A 55 2.43 -5.44 4.70
CA LEU A 55 1.17 -5.81 5.35
C LEU A 55 1.41 -6.79 6.51
N ASP A 56 2.26 -7.79 6.34
CA ASP A 56 2.52 -8.81 7.36
C ASP A 56 3.23 -8.20 8.58
N THR A 57 4.14 -7.24 8.35
CA THR A 57 4.77 -6.44 9.42
C THR A 57 3.73 -5.68 10.26
N GLN A 58 2.63 -5.26 9.64
CA GLN A 58 1.53 -4.59 10.32
C GLN A 58 0.58 -5.59 11.01
N ARG A 59 0.38 -6.79 10.43
CA ARG A 59 -0.57 -7.83 10.86
C ARG A 59 -0.25 -8.52 12.18
N LEU A 60 0.91 -8.26 12.77
CA LEU A 60 1.21 -8.68 14.14
C LEU A 60 0.19 -8.13 15.17
N HIS A 61 -0.76 -7.25 14.79
CA HIS A 61 -1.67 -6.59 15.72
C HIS A 61 -3.21 -6.69 15.52
N LYS A 62 -3.80 -7.36 14.49
CA LYS A 62 -5.23 -7.77 14.51
C LYS A 62 -5.71 -8.55 13.24
N LEU A 63 -6.34 -9.69 13.51
CA LEU A 63 -7.24 -10.56 12.73
C LEU A 63 -7.53 -10.21 11.25
N CYS A 64 -6.70 -10.68 10.31
CA CYS A 64 -7.12 -11.10 8.96
C CYS A 64 -5.97 -11.89 8.29
N PRO A 65 -5.97 -13.23 8.33
CA PRO A 65 -4.81 -14.04 7.92
C PRO A 65 -4.62 -14.22 6.40
N ASN A 66 -5.52 -13.72 5.53
CA ASN A 66 -5.60 -14.22 4.14
C ASN A 66 -5.65 -13.17 3.02
N THR A 67 -5.24 -11.91 3.24
CA THR A 67 -5.16 -10.97 2.09
C THR A 67 -3.86 -11.19 1.34
N THR A 68 -3.98 -11.70 0.12
CA THR A 68 -2.91 -11.80 -0.89
C THR A 68 -2.90 -10.53 -1.74
N VAL A 69 -1.75 -9.86 -1.84
CA VAL A 69 -1.57 -8.67 -2.68
C VAL A 69 -1.48 -9.06 -4.17
N ASN A 70 -2.31 -8.42 -5.00
CA ASN A 70 -2.32 -8.57 -6.46
C ASN A 70 -1.95 -7.25 -7.18
N LEU A 71 -1.85 -7.29 -8.51
CA LEU A 71 -1.49 -6.12 -9.33
C LEU A 71 -2.47 -4.94 -9.21
N ALA A 72 -3.75 -5.25 -8.99
CA ALA A 72 -4.79 -4.23 -8.86
C ALA A 72 -4.78 -3.55 -7.47
N ASP A 73 -4.07 -4.14 -6.51
CA ASP A 73 -4.01 -3.61 -5.16
C ASP A 73 -2.99 -2.48 -5.06
N ARG A 74 -3.28 -1.53 -4.18
CA ARG A 74 -2.39 -0.40 -3.92
C ARG A 74 -2.50 0.09 -2.49
N PHE A 75 -1.45 0.72 -2.02
CA PHE A 75 -1.52 1.59 -0.87
C PHE A 75 -2.08 2.94 -1.27
N ILE A 76 -2.83 3.57 -0.37
CA ILE A 76 -3.29 4.94 -0.50
C ILE A 76 -2.70 5.83 0.59
N THR A 77 -2.45 7.08 0.22
CA THR A 77 -1.94 8.10 1.13
C THR A 77 -3.05 8.64 2.04
N LYS A 78 -2.67 9.30 3.14
CA LYS A 78 -3.64 9.97 4.05
C LYS A 78 -4.57 10.94 3.32
N LYS A 79 -4.05 11.66 2.32
CA LYS A 79 -4.85 12.62 1.53
C LYS A 79 -5.91 11.90 0.69
N GLU A 80 -5.56 10.78 0.07
CA GLU A 80 -6.52 9.95 -0.68
C GLU A 80 -7.53 9.30 0.25
N LEU A 81 -7.08 8.80 1.41
CA LEU A 81 -7.95 8.21 2.43
C LEU A 81 -9.07 9.17 2.86
N ILE A 82 -8.71 10.40 3.23
CA ILE A 82 -9.68 11.43 3.65
C ILE A 82 -10.71 11.70 2.55
N LYS A 83 -10.27 11.74 1.29
CA LYS A 83 -11.17 11.93 0.14
C LYS A 83 -12.08 10.72 -0.10
N LEU A 84 -11.57 9.51 0.07
CA LEU A 84 -12.32 8.26 -0.13
C LEU A 84 -13.37 8.04 0.96
N VAL A 85 -12.98 8.25 2.22
CA VAL A 85 -13.82 7.98 3.39
C VAL A 85 -14.76 9.16 3.69
N ASN A 86 -14.47 10.34 3.12
CA ASN A 86 -15.15 11.61 3.39
C ASN A 86 -15.23 11.92 4.90
N MET A 87 -14.16 11.61 5.63
CA MET A 87 -14.04 11.82 7.07
C MET A 87 -12.82 12.66 7.41
N SER A 88 -12.93 13.38 8.53
CA SER A 88 -11.81 14.14 9.07
C SER A 88 -10.70 13.23 9.59
N ALA A 89 -9.44 13.69 9.51
CA ALA A 89 -8.31 12.93 10.05
C ALA A 89 -8.43 12.59 11.55
N PRO A 90 -8.96 13.48 12.43
CA PRO A 90 -9.25 13.15 13.82
C PRO A 90 -10.25 11.99 13.97
N THR A 91 -11.33 11.97 13.18
CA THR A 91 -12.33 10.90 13.21
C THR A 91 -11.73 9.55 12.83
N ILE A 92 -10.91 9.54 11.78
CA ILE A 92 -10.20 8.33 11.34
C ILE A 92 -9.29 7.83 12.46
N LEU A 93 -8.54 8.71 13.12
CA LEU A 93 -7.66 8.34 14.23
C LEU A 93 -8.45 7.74 15.41
N GLN A 94 -9.59 8.33 15.77
CA GLN A 94 -10.46 7.80 16.82
C GLN A 94 -10.95 6.39 16.48
N GLN A 95 -11.37 6.16 15.23
CA GLN A 95 -11.83 4.85 14.78
C GLN A 95 -10.67 3.82 14.69
N GLU A 96 -9.46 4.24 14.33
CA GLU A 96 -8.26 3.39 14.40
C GLU A 96 -7.99 2.96 15.85
N ILE A 97 -8.06 3.88 16.81
CA ILE A 97 -7.87 3.59 18.25
C ILE A 97 -8.97 2.67 18.77
N ALA A 98 -10.22 2.90 18.36
CA ALA A 98 -11.35 2.04 18.69
C ALA A 98 -11.25 0.64 18.04
N GLY A 99 -10.36 0.46 17.07
CA GLY A 99 -10.21 -0.78 16.32
C GLY A 99 -11.34 -1.05 15.33
N THR A 100 -12.15 -0.03 15.00
CA THR A 100 -13.25 -0.14 14.04
C THR A 100 -12.84 0.28 12.64
N PHE A 101 -11.62 0.82 12.44
CA PHE A 101 -11.09 1.24 11.15
C PHE A 101 -9.84 0.42 10.76
N PRO A 102 -9.60 0.19 9.45
CA PRO A 102 -8.39 -0.48 8.98
C PRO A 102 -7.12 0.23 9.43
N SER A 103 -6.14 -0.53 9.89
CA SER A 103 -4.92 0.03 10.46
C SER A 103 -3.99 0.60 9.38
N ARG A 104 -3.08 1.48 9.81
CA ARG A 104 -2.01 2.03 8.96
C ARG A 104 -0.90 1.02 8.68
N VAL A 105 -0.51 0.94 7.40
CA VAL A 105 0.62 0.18 6.87
C VAL A 105 1.87 1.06 6.91
N LYS A 106 2.96 0.57 7.53
CA LYS A 106 4.27 1.20 7.40
C LYS A 106 4.89 0.78 6.07
N ILE A 107 4.92 1.70 5.11
CA ILE A 107 5.52 1.48 3.79
C ILE A 107 7.04 1.70 3.90
N THR A 108 7.43 2.75 4.63
CA THR A 108 8.83 3.07 4.93
C THR A 108 8.96 3.61 6.35
N LYS A 109 10.19 3.93 6.78
CA LYS A 109 10.44 4.61 8.06
C LYS A 109 9.66 5.91 8.22
N THR A 110 9.40 6.64 7.13
CA THR A 110 8.76 7.97 7.15
C THR A 110 7.41 8.00 6.44
N ARG A 111 7.04 6.95 5.70
CA ARG A 111 5.79 6.87 4.95
C ARG A 111 4.89 5.79 5.52
N VAL A 112 3.66 6.21 5.78
CA VAL A 112 2.54 5.34 6.13
C VAL A 112 1.45 5.48 5.08
N GLY A 113 0.72 4.40 4.86
CA GLY A 113 -0.45 4.36 3.99
C GLY A 113 -1.48 3.37 4.51
N TRP A 114 -2.55 3.21 3.77
CA TRP A 114 -3.61 2.23 4.05
C TRP A 114 -3.78 1.33 2.84
N PHE A 115 -4.15 0.07 3.07
CA PHE A 115 -4.42 -0.83 1.97
C PHE A 115 -5.77 -0.49 1.33
N TYR A 116 -5.75 -0.14 0.05
CA TYR A 116 -6.94 0.37 -0.64
C TYR A 116 -8.14 -0.58 -0.53
N ARG A 117 -7.91 -1.88 -0.75
CA ARG A 117 -8.96 -2.90 -0.73
C ARG A 117 -9.61 -3.02 0.65
N GLU A 118 -8.82 -3.02 1.73
CA GLU A 118 -9.37 -3.03 3.10
C GLU A 118 -10.27 -1.81 3.38
N ILE A 119 -9.90 -0.63 2.85
CA ILE A 119 -10.71 0.58 3.00
C ILE A 119 -12.03 0.46 2.21
N ILE A 120 -12.00 -0.09 1.00
CA ILE A 120 -13.21 -0.32 0.20
C ILE A 120 -14.11 -1.36 0.86
N ASP A 121 -13.54 -2.48 1.31
CA ASP A 121 -14.27 -3.54 2.01
C ASP A 121 -14.90 -2.99 3.31
N TRP A 122 -14.17 -2.16 4.04
CA TRP A 122 -14.69 -1.46 5.22
C TRP A 122 -15.83 -0.49 4.88
N LEU A 123 -15.69 0.30 3.80
CA LEU A 123 -16.76 1.20 3.35
C LEU A 123 -18.02 0.42 2.94
N ALA A 124 -17.86 -0.72 2.28
CA ALA A 124 -18.95 -1.59 1.87
C ALA A 124 -19.63 -2.31 3.05
N ALA A 125 -18.87 -2.65 4.10
CA ALA A 125 -19.38 -3.28 5.30
C ALA A 125 -20.18 -2.33 6.21
N ARG A 126 -20.05 -1.01 6.03
CA ARG A 126 -20.88 -0.05 6.75
C ARG A 126 -22.31 -0.18 6.23
N PRO A 127 -23.32 -0.33 7.11
CA PRO A 127 -24.70 -0.23 6.66
C PRO A 127 -24.85 1.15 6.02
N SER A 128 -25.07 1.18 4.71
CA SER A 128 -25.57 2.36 4.04
C SER A 128 -26.91 2.65 4.69
N VAL A 129 -26.93 3.59 5.63
CA VAL A 129 -28.17 4.14 6.14
C VAL A 129 -28.80 4.85 4.95
N HIS A 130 -29.72 4.16 4.29
CA HIS A 130 -30.60 4.71 3.28
C HIS A 130 -31.73 5.44 3.99
#